data_AF-A0A7L6BJE9-F1
#
_entry.id   AF-A0A7L6BJE9-F1
#
_cell.length_a   1.000
_cell.length_b   1.000
_cell.length_c   1.000
_cell.angle_alpha   90.00
_cell.angle_beta   90.00
_cell.angle_gamma   90.00
#
_symmetry.space_group_name_H-M   'P 1'
#
loop_
_entity.id
_entity.type
_entity.pdbx_description
1 polymer ?
#
loop_
_entity_poly.entity_id
_entity_poly.type
_entity_poly.pdbx_seq_one_letter_code
_entity_poly.pdbx_strand_id
1 'polypeptide(L)'
;METIVHDPLNRITAKEANLRATKQKENAYKETLKRVYGAIHANVSLGRFETEQIIDGFEEADYVFNQLVMKDEYAVTLGAVNSDPDDERMKLTISWDSESLIDPNKKYILPMEGTEEHGCPGETTQGYAYKNRRGIWTICHVFGAGGIMDERVVTAKDIEEAPEWVKAIEPVEVAG
;
A
#
# COMPACT_ATOMS: atom_id res chain seq x y z
N MET A 1 16.61 -14.37 -56.00
CA MET A 1 15.71 -13.29 -55.57
C MET A 1 14.75 -13.91 -54.58
N GLU A 2 14.98 -13.69 -53.29
CA GLU A 2 14.04 -14.09 -52.25
C GLU A 2 12.82 -13.18 -52.34
N THR A 3 11.67 -13.75 -52.69
CA THR A 3 10.39 -13.08 -52.56
C THR A 3 10.08 -12.95 -51.08
N ILE A 4 10.28 -11.74 -50.54
CA ILE A 4 9.71 -11.32 -49.27
C ILE A 4 8.19 -11.36 -49.45
N VAL A 5 7.56 -12.41 -48.94
CA VAL A 5 6.11 -12.49 -48.82
C VAL A 5 5.72 -11.56 -47.69
N HIS A 6 5.36 -10.32 -48.02
CA HIS A 6 4.59 -9.48 -47.11
C HIS A 6 3.20 -10.10 -46.98
N ASP A 7 2.91 -10.73 -45.84
CA ASP A 7 1.58 -11.25 -45.53
C ASP A 7 0.56 -10.08 -45.52
N PRO A 8 -0.37 -9.97 -46.48
CA PRO A 8 -1.15 -8.75 -46.71
C PRO A 8 -2.37 -8.59 -45.77
N LEU A 9 -2.55 -9.47 -44.79
CA LEU A 9 -3.77 -9.51 -43.98
C LEU A 9 -3.49 -9.87 -42.51
N ASN A 10 -2.86 -8.96 -41.78
CA ASN A 10 -3.01 -8.91 -40.32
C ASN A 10 -4.41 -8.37 -39.93
N ARG A 11 -5.47 -8.84 -40.61
CA ARG A 11 -6.86 -8.41 -40.41
C ARG A 11 -7.46 -9.17 -39.25
N ILE A 12 -7.59 -8.50 -38.12
CA ILE A 12 -8.32 -9.01 -36.95
C ILE A 12 -9.82 -8.89 -37.17
N THR A 13 -10.59 -9.84 -36.63
CA THR A 13 -12.06 -9.77 -36.66
C THR A 13 -12.56 -8.62 -35.77
N ALA A 14 -13.77 -8.09 -36.03
CA ALA A 14 -14.37 -7.06 -35.16
C ALA A 14 -14.49 -7.52 -33.70
N LYS A 15 -14.68 -8.83 -33.47
CA LYS A 15 -14.72 -9.44 -32.14
C LYS A 15 -13.35 -9.41 -31.45
N GLU A 16 -12.27 -9.72 -32.18
CA GLU A 16 -10.90 -9.64 -31.65
C GLU A 16 -10.44 -8.20 -31.46
N ALA A 17 -10.83 -7.29 -32.34
CA ALA A 17 -10.60 -5.86 -32.18
C ALA A 17 -11.27 -5.32 -30.91
N ASN A 18 -12.55 -5.69 -30.70
CA ASN A 18 -13.28 -5.32 -29.49
C ASN A 18 -12.62 -5.90 -28.24
N LEU A 19 -12.28 -7.19 -28.24
CA LEU A 19 -11.60 -7.83 -27.10
C LEU A 19 -10.25 -7.18 -26.77
N ARG A 20 -9.46 -6.81 -27.80
CA ARG A 20 -8.19 -6.10 -27.61
C ARG A 20 -8.42 -4.70 -27.05
N ALA A 21 -9.42 -3.98 -27.55
CA ALA A 21 -9.78 -2.66 -27.05
C ALA A 21 -10.24 -2.72 -25.58
N THR A 22 -11.09 -3.68 -25.21
CA THR A 22 -11.52 -3.88 -23.81
C THR A 22 -10.33 -4.17 -22.89
N LYS A 23 -9.44 -5.09 -23.29
CA LYS A 23 -8.24 -5.41 -22.49
C LYS A 23 -7.27 -4.22 -22.37
N GLN A 24 -7.10 -3.43 -23.43
CA GLN A 24 -6.31 -2.22 -23.37
C GLN A 24 -6.91 -1.20 -22.40
N LYS A 25 -8.24 -1.05 -22.40
CA LYS A 25 -8.98 -0.19 -21.48
C LYS A 25 -8.77 -0.62 -20.03
N GLU A 26 -8.97 -1.90 -19.73
CA GLU A 26 -8.73 -2.46 -18.38
C GLU A 26 -7.27 -2.31 -17.92
N ASN A 27 -6.30 -2.47 -18.82
CA ASN A 27 -4.90 -2.26 -18.49
C ASN A 27 -4.59 -0.79 -18.19
N ALA A 28 -5.18 0.15 -18.94
CA ALA A 28 -5.06 1.57 -18.65
C ALA A 28 -5.59 1.90 -17.24
N TYR A 29 -6.74 1.33 -16.87
CA TYR A 29 -7.33 1.54 -15.54
C TYR A 29 -6.43 1.02 -14.41
N LYS A 30 -5.79 -0.14 -14.61
CA LYS A 30 -4.83 -0.70 -13.67
C LYS A 30 -3.57 0.15 -13.53
N GLU A 31 -3.07 0.72 -14.63
CA GLU A 31 -1.91 1.63 -14.58
C GLU A 31 -2.26 2.93 -13.85
N THR A 32 -3.46 3.47 -14.04
CA THR A 32 -3.93 4.63 -13.28
C THR A 32 -4.07 4.30 -11.78
N LEU A 33 -4.65 3.15 -11.42
CA LEU A 33 -4.70 2.72 -10.03
C LEU A 33 -3.29 2.63 -9.40
N LYS A 34 -2.32 2.07 -10.14
CA LYS A 34 -0.92 1.99 -9.70
C LYS A 34 -0.30 3.38 -9.51
N ARG A 35 -0.59 4.33 -10.40
CA ARG A 35 -0.18 5.74 -10.26
C ARG A 35 -0.77 6.37 -9.00
N VAL A 36 -2.05 6.14 -8.72
CA VAL A 36 -2.72 6.66 -7.51
C VAL A 36 -2.07 6.09 -6.24
N TYR A 37 -1.81 4.79 -6.16
CA TYR A 37 -1.08 4.21 -5.04
C TYR A 37 0.33 4.79 -4.87
N GLY A 38 1.04 5.05 -5.98
CA GLY A 38 2.32 5.74 -5.93
C GLY A 38 2.23 7.14 -5.34
N ALA A 39 1.18 7.90 -5.66
CA ALA A 39 0.94 9.23 -5.10
C ALA A 39 0.60 9.19 -3.60
N ILE A 40 -0.18 8.20 -3.17
CA ILE A 40 -0.45 7.94 -1.74
C ILE A 40 0.87 7.70 -1.01
N HIS A 41 1.67 6.73 -1.47
CA HIS A 41 2.95 6.38 -0.85
C HIS A 41 3.92 7.57 -0.77
N ALA A 42 3.97 8.40 -1.82
CA ALA A 42 4.75 9.63 -1.81
C ALA A 42 4.26 10.63 -0.76
N ASN A 43 2.95 10.83 -0.62
CA ASN A 43 2.39 11.73 0.39
C ASN A 43 2.61 11.22 1.82
N VAL A 44 2.48 9.90 2.05
CA VAL A 44 2.85 9.27 3.33
C VAL A 44 4.30 9.56 3.69
N SER A 45 5.22 9.42 2.74
CA SER A 45 6.64 9.72 2.94
C SER A 45 6.93 11.18 3.30
N LEU A 46 5.99 12.09 2.98
CA LEU A 46 6.06 13.51 3.28
C LEU A 46 5.23 13.91 4.50
N GLY A 47 4.64 12.95 5.24
CA GLY A 47 3.77 13.22 6.38
C GLY A 47 2.47 13.92 5.98
N ARG A 48 1.98 13.69 4.76
CA ARG A 48 0.70 14.20 4.26
C ARG A 48 -0.33 13.09 4.24
N PHE A 49 -1.55 13.42 4.62
CA PHE A 49 -2.62 12.45 4.91
C PHE A 49 -3.79 12.53 3.93
N GLU A 50 -3.60 13.24 2.83
CA GLU A 50 -4.56 13.40 1.77
C GLU A 50 -3.86 13.49 0.42
N THR A 51 -4.57 13.12 -0.65
CA THR A 51 -4.17 13.37 -2.04
C THR A 51 -5.40 13.57 -2.91
N GLU A 52 -5.23 14.37 -3.96
CA GLU A 52 -6.25 14.60 -4.97
C GLU A 52 -5.72 14.15 -6.33
N GLN A 53 -6.54 13.43 -7.08
CA GLN A 53 -6.23 12.92 -8.41
C GLN A 53 -7.32 13.36 -9.38
N ILE A 54 -6.89 13.86 -10.55
CA ILE A 54 -7.80 14.10 -11.67
C ILE A 54 -7.63 12.94 -12.64
N ILE A 55 -8.75 12.30 -12.98
CA ILE A 55 -8.80 11.15 -13.88
C ILE A 55 -9.73 11.52 -15.04
N ASP A 56 -9.26 11.30 -16.26
CA ASP A 56 -10.04 11.56 -17.47
C ASP A 56 -11.00 10.38 -17.71
N GLY A 57 -12.31 10.64 -17.65
CA GLY A 57 -13.34 9.65 -17.94
C GLY A 57 -13.95 9.00 -16.69
N PHE A 58 -15.28 8.93 -16.67
CA PHE A 58 -16.05 8.39 -15.55
C PHE A 58 -15.73 6.92 -15.25
N GLU A 59 -15.71 6.05 -16.27
CA GLU A 59 -15.49 4.61 -16.07
C GLU A 59 -14.12 4.28 -15.44
N GLU A 60 -13.08 5.03 -15.81
CA GLU A 60 -11.74 4.85 -15.24
C GLU A 60 -11.71 5.30 -13.78
N ALA A 61 -12.30 6.46 -13.50
CA ALA A 61 -12.34 7.01 -12.15
C ALA A 61 -13.19 6.15 -11.20
N ASP A 62 -14.33 5.62 -11.67
CA ASP A 62 -15.19 4.70 -10.93
C ASP A 62 -14.48 3.38 -10.64
N TYR A 63 -13.71 2.83 -11.59
CA TYR A 63 -12.87 1.65 -11.34
C TYR A 63 -11.87 1.91 -10.20
N VAL A 64 -11.13 3.02 -10.26
CA VAL A 64 -10.12 3.35 -9.24
C VAL A 64 -10.76 3.60 -7.88
N PHE A 65 -11.87 4.35 -7.84
CA PHE A 65 -12.66 4.60 -6.64
C PHE A 65 -13.08 3.29 -5.97
N ASN A 66 -13.69 2.38 -6.72
CA ASN A 66 -14.17 1.11 -6.20
C ASN A 66 -13.04 0.23 -5.65
N GLN A 67 -11.84 0.28 -6.23
CA GLN A 67 -10.68 -0.45 -5.70
C GLN A 67 -10.17 0.13 -4.38
N LEU A 68 -10.24 1.46 -4.21
CA LEU A 68 -9.76 2.14 -3.00
C LEU A 68 -10.76 2.03 -1.86
N VAL A 69 -12.07 2.15 -2.12
CA VAL A 69 -13.12 2.03 -1.10
C VAL A 69 -13.20 0.62 -0.51
N MET A 70 -12.72 -0.40 -1.22
CA MET A 70 -12.57 -1.76 -0.67
C MET A 70 -11.46 -1.87 0.40
N LYS A 71 -10.72 -0.81 0.68
CA LYS A 71 -9.71 -0.75 1.74
C LYS A 71 -10.26 0.04 2.91
N ASP A 72 -10.25 -0.58 4.09
CA ASP A 72 -10.71 0.07 5.33
C ASP A 72 -9.79 1.23 5.79
N GLU A 73 -8.65 1.41 5.12
CA GLU A 73 -7.63 2.41 5.42
C GLU A 73 -7.89 3.78 4.77
N TYR A 74 -8.79 3.87 3.78
CA TYR A 74 -8.99 5.08 2.98
C TYR A 74 -10.40 5.64 3.10
N ALA A 75 -10.51 6.93 3.40
CA ALA A 75 -11.70 7.72 3.14
C ALA A 75 -11.61 8.30 1.72
N VAL A 76 -12.53 7.90 0.84
CA VAL A 76 -12.47 8.23 -0.59
C VAL A 76 -13.76 8.91 -1.02
N THR A 77 -13.62 9.98 -1.82
CA THR A 77 -14.74 10.65 -2.48
C THR A 77 -14.44 10.84 -3.95
N LEU A 78 -15.48 10.73 -4.78
CA LEU A 78 -15.43 10.91 -6.22
C LEU A 78 -16.47 11.94 -6.64
N GLY A 79 -16.06 12.93 -7.43
CA GLY A 79 -16.96 13.96 -7.97
C GLY A 79 -16.48 14.47 -9.31
N ALA A 80 -17.35 15.16 -10.04
CA ALA A 80 -16.94 15.84 -11.27
C ALA A 80 -16.01 17.02 -10.93
N VAL A 81 -15.03 17.31 -11.79
CA VAL A 81 -14.14 18.48 -11.60
C VAL A 81 -14.92 19.80 -11.66
N ASN A 82 -15.98 19.85 -12.48
CA ASN A 82 -16.86 21.00 -12.61
C ASN A 82 -18.28 20.54 -13.04
N SER A 83 -19.16 21.50 -13.28
CA SER A 83 -20.55 21.25 -13.69
C SER A 83 -20.75 21.19 -15.21
N ASP A 84 -19.67 21.22 -16.00
CA ASP A 84 -19.74 21.13 -17.47
C ASP A 84 -20.00 19.67 -17.86
N PRO A 85 -21.14 19.35 -18.50
CA PRO A 85 -21.45 17.99 -18.90
C PRO A 85 -20.52 17.43 -19.99
N ASP A 86 -19.80 18.29 -20.72
CA ASP A 86 -18.84 17.87 -21.74
C ASP A 86 -17.43 17.63 -21.15
N ASP A 87 -17.21 17.97 -19.86
CA ASP A 87 -15.97 17.69 -19.16
C ASP A 87 -16.05 16.35 -18.41
N GLU A 88 -15.50 15.30 -19.02
CA GLU A 88 -15.51 13.96 -18.45
C GLU A 88 -14.49 13.76 -17.30
N ARG A 89 -13.79 14.83 -16.87
CA ARG A 89 -12.79 14.73 -15.82
C ARG A 89 -13.43 14.58 -14.45
N MET A 90 -12.96 13.58 -13.73
CA MET A 90 -13.38 13.27 -12.38
C MET A 90 -12.27 13.63 -11.39
N LYS A 91 -12.66 14.21 -10.26
CA LYS A 91 -11.83 14.49 -9.10
C LYS A 91 -12.02 13.39 -8.06
N LEU A 92 -10.94 12.71 -7.75
CA LEU A 92 -10.85 11.71 -6.70
C LEU A 92 -10.06 12.31 -5.52
N THR A 93 -10.71 12.46 -4.37
CA THR A 93 -10.06 12.90 -3.13
C THR A 93 -9.96 11.71 -2.18
N ILE A 94 -8.75 11.46 -1.71
CA ILE A 94 -8.39 10.30 -0.88
C ILE A 94 -7.72 10.85 0.37
N SER A 95 -8.19 10.45 1.54
CA SER A 95 -7.54 10.73 2.81
C SER A 95 -7.41 9.46 3.66
N TRP A 96 -6.50 9.49 4.61
CA TRP A 96 -6.24 8.37 5.52
C TRP A 96 -5.79 8.91 6.87
N ASP A 97 -6.02 8.16 7.94
CA ASP A 97 -5.66 8.63 9.27
C ASP A 97 -4.14 8.52 9.52
N SER A 98 -3.61 9.51 10.24
CA SER A 98 -2.21 9.51 10.67
C SER A 98 -1.91 8.40 11.69
N GLU A 99 -2.91 7.99 12.46
CA GLU A 99 -2.79 6.92 13.47
C GLU A 99 -2.67 5.54 12.82
N SER A 100 -3.19 5.38 11.60
CA SER A 100 -3.08 4.15 10.81
C SER A 100 -1.73 4.02 10.09
N LEU A 101 -0.88 5.05 10.18
CA LEU A 101 0.40 5.10 9.47
C LEU A 101 1.60 5.00 10.39
N ILE A 102 2.39 3.98 10.09
CA ILE A 102 3.74 3.81 10.58
C ILE A 102 4.61 4.86 9.85
N ASP A 103 5.11 5.85 10.57
CA ASP A 103 5.99 6.91 10.05
C ASP A 103 7.27 6.29 9.46
N PRO A 104 7.56 6.50 8.17
CA PRO A 104 8.69 5.88 7.49
C PRO A 104 10.05 6.34 8.03
N ASN A 105 10.11 7.45 8.77
CA ASN A 105 11.35 7.97 9.36
C ASN A 105 11.56 7.51 10.81
N LYS A 106 10.58 6.83 11.40
CA LYS A 106 10.64 6.37 12.79
C LYS A 106 10.99 4.89 12.90
N LYS A 107 11.47 4.53 14.09
CA LYS A 107 11.78 3.16 14.48
C LYS A 107 10.66 2.63 15.38
N TYR A 108 10.33 1.36 15.19
CA TYR A 108 9.25 0.70 15.90
C TYR A 108 9.73 -0.58 16.56
N ILE A 109 9.02 -0.98 17.61
CA ILE A 109 9.11 -2.31 18.21
C ILE A 109 7.75 -2.99 18.05
N LEU A 110 7.74 -4.31 17.90
CA LEU A 110 6.53 -5.09 17.68
C LEU A 110 6.29 -6.02 18.88
N PRO A 111 5.70 -5.52 19.99
CA PRO A 111 5.38 -6.34 21.15
C PRO A 111 4.28 -7.35 20.81
N MET A 112 4.48 -8.61 21.20
CA MET A 112 3.49 -9.66 20.99
C MET A 112 2.57 -9.78 22.20
N GLU A 113 1.28 -9.47 22.02
CA GLU A 113 0.27 -9.65 23.06
C GLU A 113 0.27 -11.10 23.60
N GLY A 114 0.15 -11.25 24.92
CA GLY A 114 0.11 -12.57 25.58
C GLY A 114 1.45 -13.28 25.73
N THR A 115 2.57 -12.63 25.37
CA THR A 115 3.93 -13.16 25.61
C THR A 115 4.60 -12.57 26.85
N GLU A 116 3.83 -11.89 27.69
CA GLU A 116 4.30 -11.43 29.00
C GLU A 116 4.50 -12.62 29.93
N GLU A 117 5.74 -12.84 30.35
CA GLU A 117 6.07 -13.83 31.37
C GLU A 117 6.56 -13.12 32.62
N HIS A 118 5.87 -13.36 33.74
CA HIS A 118 6.27 -12.89 35.06
C HIS A 118 7.13 -13.97 35.73
N GLY A 119 8.44 -13.72 35.77
CA GLY A 119 9.42 -14.57 36.45
C GLY A 119 9.47 -14.29 37.96
N CYS A 120 10.68 -14.15 38.50
CA CYS A 120 10.86 -13.72 39.90
C CYS A 120 10.28 -12.31 40.13
N PRO A 121 9.97 -11.92 41.39
CA PRO A 121 9.42 -10.60 41.70
C PRO A 121 10.31 -9.47 41.12
N GLY A 122 9.78 -8.76 40.12
CA GLY A 122 10.48 -7.67 39.42
C GLY A 122 11.00 -8.00 38.02
N GLU A 123 10.88 -9.26 37.56
CA GLU A 123 11.30 -9.69 36.23
C GLU A 123 10.08 -9.99 35.36
N THR A 124 9.61 -9.00 34.59
CA THR A 124 8.65 -9.22 33.50
C THR A 124 9.42 -9.26 32.18
N THR A 125 9.29 -10.36 31.45
CA THR A 125 9.75 -10.44 30.06
C THR A 125 8.58 -10.24 29.11
N GLN A 126 8.86 -9.61 27.98
CA GLN A 126 7.90 -9.40 26.89
C GLN A 126 8.51 -9.95 25.60
N GLY A 127 7.73 -10.69 24.83
CA GLY A 127 8.09 -11.14 23.49
C GLY A 127 7.93 -10.02 22.48
N TYR A 128 8.91 -9.89 21.57
CA TYR A 128 8.91 -8.94 20.46
C TYR A 128 9.26 -9.63 19.15
N ALA A 129 8.54 -9.29 18.09
CA ALA A 129 8.87 -9.68 16.73
C ALA A 129 9.91 -8.73 16.12
N TYR A 130 10.95 -9.27 15.49
CA TYR A 130 11.94 -8.48 14.78
C TYR A 130 12.52 -9.24 13.59
N LYS A 131 13.14 -8.51 12.67
CA LYS A 131 13.85 -9.05 11.51
C LYS A 131 15.33 -9.18 11.86
N ASN A 132 15.82 -10.41 11.95
CA ASN A 132 17.21 -10.64 12.32
C ASN A 132 18.18 -10.23 11.19
N ARG A 133 19.50 -10.25 11.48
CA ARG A 133 20.55 -9.88 10.51
C ARG A 133 20.58 -10.73 9.22
N ARG A 134 19.88 -11.87 9.20
CA ARG A 134 19.73 -12.73 8.02
C ARG A 134 18.47 -12.42 7.22
N GLY A 135 17.72 -11.38 7.59
CA GLY A 135 16.45 -11.00 6.97
C GLY A 135 15.27 -11.87 7.38
N ILE A 136 15.40 -12.72 8.40
CA ILE A 136 14.36 -13.66 8.83
C ILE A 136 13.63 -13.09 10.03
N TRP A 137 12.30 -13.08 9.97
CA TRP A 137 11.43 -12.72 11.08
C TRP A 137 11.49 -13.76 12.19
N THR A 138 11.75 -13.31 13.41
CA THR A 138 11.87 -14.16 14.59
C THR A 138 11.36 -13.43 15.82
N ILE A 139 11.17 -14.17 16.91
CA ILE A 139 10.71 -13.66 18.20
C ILE A 139 11.90 -13.63 19.16
N CYS A 140 11.98 -12.60 19.99
CA CYS A 140 12.87 -12.57 21.16
C CYS A 140 12.11 -12.15 22.41
N HIS A 141 12.52 -12.67 23.57
CA HIS A 141 12.01 -12.21 24.86
C HIS A 141 13.02 -11.26 25.49
N VAL A 142 12.54 -10.15 26.03
CA VAL A 142 13.38 -9.07 26.56
C VAL A 142 12.86 -8.64 27.92
N PHE A 143 13.77 -8.39 28.86
CA PHE A 143 13.44 -7.88 30.19
C PHE A 143 13.20 -6.36 30.12
N GLY A 144 11.92 -5.96 30.15
CA GLY A 144 11.51 -4.57 30.06
C GLY A 144 11.89 -3.86 28.75
N ALA A 145 11.30 -2.68 28.50
CA ALA A 145 11.52 -1.91 27.28
C ALA A 145 12.97 -1.41 27.12
N GLY A 146 13.71 -1.24 28.23
CA GLY A 146 15.11 -0.79 28.22
C GLY A 146 16.12 -1.84 27.74
N GLY A 147 15.72 -3.11 27.59
CA GLY A 147 16.58 -4.18 27.07
C GLY A 147 16.53 -4.30 25.54
N ILE A 148 15.71 -3.50 24.86
CA ILE A 148 15.56 -3.54 23.40
C ILE A 148 16.78 -2.87 22.77
N MET A 149 17.65 -3.68 22.18
CA MET A 149 18.80 -3.19 21.41
C MET A 149 18.35 -2.63 20.06
N ASP A 150 19.11 -1.68 19.51
CA ASP A 150 18.90 -1.08 18.18
C ASP A 150 18.70 -2.11 17.05
N GLU A 151 19.25 -3.32 17.19
CA GLU A 151 19.12 -4.40 16.20
C GLU A 151 17.77 -5.14 16.23
N ARG A 152 16.87 -4.75 17.14
CA ARG A 152 15.54 -5.34 17.32
C ARG A 152 14.41 -4.35 16.99
N VAL A 153 14.76 -3.14 16.56
CA VAL A 153 13.80 -2.18 16.03
C VAL A 153 13.57 -2.44 14.54
N VAL A 154 12.38 -2.11 14.05
CA VAL A 154 11.98 -2.28 12.66
C VAL A 154 11.56 -0.93 12.07
N THR A 155 11.71 -0.79 10.76
CA THR A 155 11.24 0.39 10.02
C THR A 155 9.81 0.17 9.49
N ALA A 156 9.13 1.24 9.07
CA ALA A 156 7.84 1.11 8.39
C ALA A 156 7.92 0.18 7.17
N LYS A 157 9.01 0.29 6.40
CA LYS A 157 9.26 -0.57 5.23
C LYS A 157 9.39 -2.04 5.62
N ASP A 158 10.07 -2.34 6.74
CA ASP A 158 10.17 -3.72 7.20
C ASP A 158 8.79 -4.29 7.53
N ILE A 159 7.93 -3.52 8.19
CA ILE A 159 6.56 -3.94 8.55
C ILE A 159 5.68 -4.13 7.30
N GLU A 160 5.78 -3.23 6.31
CA GLU A 160 5.07 -3.34 5.03
C GLU A 160 5.43 -4.61 4.25
N GLU A 161 6.71 -4.98 4.24
CA GLU A 161 7.24 -6.19 3.59
C GLU A 161 7.14 -7.46 4.48
N ALA A 162 6.57 -7.35 5.67
CA ALA A 162 6.50 -8.43 6.64
C ALA A 162 5.46 -9.51 6.27
N PRO A 163 5.60 -10.75 6.78
CA PRO A 163 4.56 -11.76 6.68
C PRO A 163 3.32 -11.35 7.51
N GLU A 164 2.15 -11.87 7.13
CA GLU A 164 0.85 -11.48 7.72
C GLU A 164 0.80 -11.54 9.25
N TRP A 165 1.46 -12.52 9.88
CA TRP A 165 1.49 -12.64 11.34
C TRP A 165 2.21 -11.49 12.04
N VAL A 166 3.16 -10.83 11.35
CA VAL A 166 3.86 -9.63 11.86
C VAL A 166 3.02 -8.38 11.64
N LYS A 167 2.35 -8.28 10.49
CA LYS A 167 1.45 -7.15 10.18
C LYS A 167 0.27 -7.06 11.13
N ALA A 168 -0.13 -8.19 11.72
CA ALA A 168 -1.16 -8.24 12.75
C ALA A 168 -0.71 -7.70 14.13
N ILE A 169 0.59 -7.40 14.32
CA ILE A 169 1.12 -6.88 15.58
C ILE A 169 1.09 -5.35 15.54
N GLU A 170 0.53 -4.74 16.57
CA GLU A 170 0.50 -3.28 16.71
C GLU A 170 1.91 -2.72 16.95
N PRO A 171 2.42 -1.84 16.06
CA PRO A 171 3.76 -1.29 16.19
C PRO A 171 3.79 -0.16 17.22
N VAL A 172 4.76 -0.22 18.13
CA VAL A 172 4.99 0.83 19.13
C VAL A 172 6.21 1.66 18.74
N GLU A 173 6.04 2.97 18.65
CA GLU A 173 7.11 3.91 18.35
C GLU A 173 8.18 3.93 19.45
N VAL A 174 9.46 3.89 19.06
CA VAL A 174 10.57 4.09 19.97
C VAL A 174 11.00 5.56 19.92
N ALA A 175 10.90 6.26 21.05
CA ALA A 175 11.47 7.61 21.18
C ALA A 175 13.01 7.51 21.06
N GLY A 176 13.56 8.19 20.05
CA GLY A 176 15.00 8.30 19.82
C GLY A 176 15.70 9.26 20.78
#